data_AF-A0A845YHS7-F1
#
_entry.id   AF-A0A845YHS7-F1
#
_cell.length_a   1.000
_cell.length_b   1.000
_cell.length_c   1.000
_cell.angle_alpha   90.00
_cell.angle_beta   90.00
_cell.angle_gamma   90.00
#
_symmetry.space_group_name_H-M   'P 1'
#
loop_
_entity.id
_entity.type
_entity.pdbx_description
1 polymer ?
#
loop_
_entity_poly.entity_id
_entity_poly.type
_entity_poly.pdbx_seq_one_letter_code
_entity_poly.pdbx_strand_id
1 'polypeptide(L)'
;AEQQVQAIDWGSKLRVVEPIPNSLSYIGIRAHHLTFPLEPEGENTFPCSLVTLSETQHRITLYLKLHNSTNSDREYHLQAEVYKEKWANLKNRPFPWYVRLDPLRLILMAH
;
A
#
# COMPACT_ATOMS: atom_id res chain seq x y z
N ALA A 1 -3.41 23.05 0.71
CA ALA A 1 -3.33 22.66 2.14
C ALA A 1 -3.02 21.17 2.16
N GLU A 2 -2.03 20.72 2.94
CA GLU A 2 -1.79 19.28 3.11
C GLU A 2 -2.97 18.67 3.86
N GLN A 3 -3.74 17.80 3.20
CA GLN A 3 -4.89 17.12 3.79
C GLN A 3 -4.48 15.72 4.24
N GLN A 4 -4.97 15.28 5.40
CA GLN A 4 -4.66 13.96 5.96
C GLN A 4 -5.92 13.20 6.34
N VAL A 5 -5.95 11.91 6.06
CA VAL A 5 -7.02 10.99 6.44
C VAL A 5 -6.46 9.77 7.15
N GLN A 6 -7.26 9.12 7.99
CA GLN A 6 -6.89 7.90 8.66
C GLN A 6 -7.50 6.69 7.95
N ALA A 7 -6.65 5.82 7.41
CA ALA A 7 -7.06 4.51 6.91
C ALA A 7 -7.04 3.53 8.08
N ILE A 8 -8.16 3.43 8.80
CA ILE A 8 -8.30 2.61 10.01
C ILE A 8 -7.89 1.16 9.73
N ASP A 9 -8.40 0.59 8.65
CA ASP A 9 -8.13 -0.78 8.18
C ASP A 9 -6.66 -1.07 7.83
N TRP A 10 -5.88 -0.02 7.55
CA TRP A 10 -4.46 -0.12 7.20
C TRP A 10 -3.56 0.31 8.36
N GLY A 11 -4.12 0.86 9.44
CA GLY A 11 -3.37 1.44 10.54
C GLY A 11 -2.50 2.64 10.13
N SER A 12 -2.85 3.34 9.06
CA SER A 12 -2.00 4.39 8.45
C SER A 12 -2.71 5.74 8.40
N LYS A 13 -1.94 6.81 8.66
CA LYS A 13 -2.34 8.18 8.32
C LYS A 13 -1.79 8.53 6.94
N LEU A 14 -2.67 8.92 6.03
CA LEU A 14 -2.33 9.18 4.63
C LEU A 14 -2.50 10.65 4.31
N ARG A 15 -1.50 11.24 3.65
CA ARG A 15 -1.61 12.51 2.95
C ARG A 15 -2.40 12.30 1.66
N VAL A 16 -3.34 13.20 1.38
CA VAL A 16 -4.20 13.18 0.19
C VAL A 16 -4.13 14.53 -0.52
N VAL A 17 -4.30 14.51 -1.84
CA VAL A 17 -4.30 15.72 -2.67
C VAL A 17 -5.72 16.20 -2.93
N GLU A 18 -6.67 15.27 -3.09
CA GLU A 18 -8.05 15.62 -3.33
C GLU A 18 -8.74 16.18 -2.06
N PRO A 19 -9.68 17.12 -2.23
CA PRO A 19 -10.51 17.60 -1.12
C PRO A 19 -11.21 16.43 -0.40
N ILE A 20 -11.03 16.37 0.92
CA ILE A 20 -11.71 15.36 1.76
C ILE A 20 -13.23 15.64 1.75
N PRO A 21 -14.06 14.70 1.25
CA PRO A 21 -15.52 14.83 1.34
C PRO A 21 -16.00 14.79 2.79
N ASN A 22 -17.04 15.55 3.12
CA ASN A 22 -17.61 15.57 4.48
C ASN A 22 -18.13 14.19 4.92
N SER A 23 -18.57 13.35 3.98
CA SER A 23 -19.05 11.97 4.23
C SER A 23 -18.04 10.90 3.80
N LEU A 24 -16.73 11.20 3.83
CA LEU A 24 -15.68 10.23 3.54
C LEU A 24 -15.85 8.98 4.43
N SER A 25 -15.99 7.83 3.78
CA SER A 25 -16.19 6.55 4.47
C SER A 25 -15.09 5.54 4.11
N TYR A 26 -14.56 5.61 2.89
CA TYR A 26 -13.56 4.68 2.41
C TYR A 26 -12.42 5.38 1.69
N ILE A 27 -11.24 4.78 1.81
CA ILE A 27 -10.06 5.14 1.03
C ILE A 27 -9.54 3.89 0.32
N GLY A 28 -9.16 4.05 -0.94
CA GLY A 28 -8.67 2.97 -1.77
C GLY A 28 -7.43 3.36 -2.56
N ILE A 29 -6.72 2.34 -3.05
CA ILE A 29 -5.66 2.48 -4.05
C ILE A 29 -5.69 1.24 -4.94
N ARG A 30 -5.40 1.40 -6.23
CA ARG A 30 -5.32 0.27 -7.16
C ARG A 30 -4.02 -0.50 -6.95
N ALA A 31 -4.08 -1.83 -7.04
CA ALA A 31 -2.93 -2.71 -6.80
C ALA A 31 -1.70 -2.40 -7.67
N HIS A 32 -1.90 -1.97 -8.91
CA HIS A 32 -0.81 -1.60 -9.82
C HIS A 32 -0.24 -0.18 -9.58
N HIS A 33 -0.86 0.64 -8.73
CA HIS A 33 -0.33 1.96 -8.35
C HIS A 33 0.65 1.90 -7.18
N LEU A 34 0.79 0.75 -6.52
CA LEU A 34 1.73 0.58 -5.42
C LEU A 34 3.18 0.53 -5.94
N THR A 35 4.05 1.28 -5.26
CA THR A 35 5.48 1.31 -5.56
C THR A 35 6.29 0.85 -4.37
N PHE A 36 7.49 0.34 -4.63
CA PHE A 36 8.37 -0.26 -3.62
C PHE A 36 9.71 0.48 -3.60
N PRO A 37 9.79 1.64 -2.93
CA PRO A 37 11.06 2.35 -2.76
C PRO A 37 12.05 1.52 -1.95
N LEU A 38 13.34 1.84 -2.09
CA LEU A 38 14.41 1.22 -1.30
C LEU A 38 14.51 1.84 0.09
N GLU A 39 14.29 3.15 0.15
CA GLU A 39 14.44 3.94 1.36
C GLU A 39 13.06 4.36 1.91
N PRO A 40 12.93 4.60 3.22
CA PRO A 40 11.67 4.95 3.86
C PRO A 40 11.22 6.39 3.58
N GLU A 41 12.08 7.25 3.02
CA GLU A 41 11.74 8.66 2.82
C GLU A 41 10.71 8.81 1.70
N GLY A 42 9.54 9.33 2.07
CA GLY A 42 8.51 9.69 1.12
C GLY A 42 7.15 9.71 1.76
N GLU A 43 6.29 10.61 1.28
CA GLU A 43 4.90 10.66 1.73
C GLU A 43 4.21 9.32 1.51
N ASN A 44 3.41 8.91 2.50
CA ASN A 44 2.65 7.66 2.49
C ASN A 44 3.51 6.42 2.21
N THR A 45 4.75 6.43 2.71
CA THR A 45 5.66 5.28 2.64
C THR A 45 5.65 4.55 3.97
N PHE A 46 5.38 3.25 3.93
CA PHE A 46 5.24 2.44 5.13
C PHE A 46 6.06 1.16 5.02
N PRO A 47 6.65 0.69 6.13
CA PRO A 47 7.26 -0.63 6.16
C PRO A 47 6.17 -1.69 5.98
N CYS A 48 6.49 -2.72 5.19
CA CYS A 48 5.62 -3.83 4.91
C CYS A 48 6.39 -5.15 4.84
N SER A 49 5.67 -6.23 5.11
CA SER A 49 6.12 -7.60 4.91
C SER A 49 5.22 -8.31 3.90
N LEU A 50 5.83 -9.21 3.13
CA LEU A 50 5.10 -10.09 2.24
C LEU A 50 4.49 -11.24 3.05
N VAL A 51 3.18 -11.38 3.00
CA VAL A 51 2.43 -12.45 3.67
C VAL A 51 2.41 -13.69 2.79
N THR A 52 1.97 -13.50 1.55
CA THR A 52 1.91 -14.55 0.53
C THR A 52 1.89 -13.90 -0.85
N LEU A 53 2.01 -14.72 -1.88
CA LEU A 53 1.89 -14.30 -3.27
C LEU A 53 1.01 -15.26 -4.05
N SER A 54 0.40 -14.76 -5.11
CA SER A 54 -0.26 -15.56 -6.14
C SER A 54 0.37 -15.23 -7.49
N GLU A 55 0.73 -16.28 -8.24
CA GLU A 55 1.37 -16.15 -9.53
C GLU A 55 0.39 -16.43 -10.66
N THR A 56 0.43 -15.57 -11.68
CA THR A 56 -0.25 -15.78 -12.97
C THR A 56 0.79 -15.82 -14.08
N GLN A 57 0.36 -16.01 -15.33
CA GLN A 57 1.26 -16.13 -16.47
C GLN A 57 2.26 -14.95 -16.58
N HIS A 58 1.79 -13.71 -16.38
CA HIS A 58 2.59 -12.50 -16.57
C HIS A 58 2.85 -11.69 -15.30
N ARG A 59 2.08 -11.93 -14.24
CA ARG A 59 2.06 -11.08 -13.05
C ARG A 59 2.15 -11.88 -11.77
N ILE A 60 2.62 -11.20 -10.73
CA ILE A 60 2.60 -11.67 -9.35
C ILE A 60 1.74 -10.70 -8.55
N THR A 61 0.75 -11.24 -7.85
CA THR A 61 -0.01 -10.54 -6.82
C THR A 61 0.66 -10.77 -5.48
N LEU A 62 1.06 -9.69 -4.82
CA LEU A 62 1.70 -9.68 -3.51
C LEU A 62 0.66 -9.26 -2.47
N TYR A 63 0.49 -10.07 -1.44
CA TYR A 63 -0.35 -9.77 -0.29
C TYR A 63 0.54 -9.22 0.82
N LEU A 64 0.33 -7.96 1.19
CA LEU A 64 1.23 -7.19 2.04
C LEU A 64 0.58 -6.85 3.37
N LYS A 65 1.34 -7.01 4.46
CA LYS A 65 0.97 -6.52 5.79
C LYS A 65 1.81 -5.29 6.13
N LEU A 66 1.13 -4.23 6.56
CA LEU A 66 1.76 -2.96 6.96
C LEU A 66 2.17 -2.98 8.43
N HIS A 67 3.19 -2.19 8.78
CA HIS A 67 3.60 -1.86 10.15
C HIS A 67 4.04 -3.03 11.03
N ASN A 68 4.38 -4.18 10.44
CA ASN A 68 4.66 -5.43 11.17
C ASN A 68 3.61 -5.75 12.24
N SER A 69 2.35 -5.32 12.02
CA SER A 69 1.41 -5.17 13.12
C SER A 69 0.93 -6.54 13.61
N THR A 70 1.20 -6.83 14.89
CA THR A 70 0.66 -7.99 15.59
C THR A 70 -0.81 -7.84 15.97
N ASN A 71 -1.35 -6.62 15.84
CA ASN A 71 -2.68 -6.22 16.35
C ASN A 71 -3.77 -6.13 15.27
N SER A 72 -3.50 -6.57 14.04
CA SER A 72 -4.51 -6.65 12.99
C SER A 72 -4.94 -8.10 12.78
N ASP A 73 -6.23 -8.36 13.02
CA ASP A 73 -6.90 -9.63 12.72
C ASP A 73 -6.93 -9.92 11.21
N ARG A 74 -6.57 -8.94 10.36
CA ARG A 74 -6.46 -9.15 8.92
C ARG A 74 -5.17 -9.90 8.60
N GLU A 75 -5.32 -10.90 7.73
CA GLU A 75 -4.19 -11.64 7.17
C GLU A 75 -3.26 -10.71 6.37
N TYR A 76 -3.82 -9.73 5.64
CA TYR A 76 -3.08 -8.71 4.89
C TYR A 76 -3.85 -7.38 4.81
N HIS A 77 -3.15 -6.28 4.50
CA HIS A 77 -3.75 -4.94 4.36
C HIS A 77 -3.86 -4.50 2.90
N LEU A 78 -2.85 -4.80 2.07
CA LEU A 78 -2.78 -4.35 0.69
C LEU A 78 -2.50 -5.50 -0.27
N GLN A 79 -3.00 -5.38 -1.49
CA GLN A 79 -2.59 -6.20 -2.62
C GLN A 79 -1.81 -5.32 -3.58
N ALA A 80 -0.63 -5.78 -4.00
CA ALA A 80 0.16 -5.14 -5.05
C ALA A 80 0.32 -6.08 -6.23
N GLU A 81 0.19 -5.54 -7.44
CA GLU A 81 0.38 -6.34 -8.65
C GLU A 81 1.64 -5.88 -9.38
N VAL A 82 2.57 -6.81 -9.62
CA VAL A 82 3.85 -6.54 -10.28
C VAL A 82 4.10 -7.52 -11.42
N TYR A 83 4.76 -7.06 -12.49
CA TYR A 83 5.27 -7.96 -13.54
C TYR A 83 6.37 -8.87 -12.99
N LYS A 84 6.53 -10.06 -13.59
CA LYS A 84 7.56 -11.04 -13.19
C LYS A 84 8.98 -10.48 -13.18
N GLU A 85 9.30 -9.60 -14.12
CA GLU A 85 10.61 -8.92 -14.18
C GLU A 85 10.87 -8.04 -12.96
N LYS A 86 9.87 -7.24 -12.55
CA LYS A 86 9.95 -6.42 -11.34
C LYS A 86 10.01 -7.31 -10.10
N TRP A 87 9.25 -8.41 -10.06
CA TRP A 87 9.29 -9.38 -8.99
C TRP A 87 10.68 -10.01 -8.81
N ALA A 88 11.35 -10.38 -9.90
CA ALA A 88 12.69 -10.97 -9.85
C ALA A 88 13.72 -10.07 -9.13
N ASN A 89 13.55 -8.75 -9.24
CA ASN A 89 14.37 -7.77 -8.54
C ASN A 89 13.90 -7.51 -7.10
N LEU A 90 12.58 -7.45 -6.88
CA LEU A 90 11.99 -7.15 -5.57
C LEU A 90 12.24 -8.27 -4.55
N LYS A 91 12.07 -9.53 -4.95
CA LYS A 91 12.12 -10.69 -4.05
C LYS A 91 13.47 -10.91 -3.37
N ASN A 92 14.55 -10.36 -3.94
CA ASN A 92 15.91 -10.49 -3.41
C ASN A 92 16.31 -9.33 -2.48
N ARG A 93 15.41 -8.35 -2.26
CA ARG A 93 15.69 -7.24 -1.35
C ARG A 93 15.55 -7.66 0.10
N PRO A 94 16.43 -7.18 1.01
CA PRO A 94 16.27 -7.42 2.44
C PRO A 94 14.95 -6.82 2.94
N PHE A 95 14.42 -7.41 4.01
CA PHE A 95 13.28 -6.85 4.73
C PHE A 95 13.75 -5.80 5.77
N PRO A 96 12.86 -4.87 6.17
CA PRO A 96 11.50 -4.68 5.66
C PRO A 96 11.49 -4.10 4.23
N TRP A 97 10.45 -4.42 3.45
CA TRP A 97 10.20 -3.66 2.23
C TRP A 97 9.43 -2.41 2.58
N TYR A 98 9.58 -1.37 1.76
CA TYR A 98 8.72 -0.20 1.85
C TYR A 98 7.70 -0.24 0.73
N VAL A 99 6.47 0.16 1.05
CA VAL A 99 5.41 0.39 0.06
C VAL A 99 4.97 1.83 0.14
N ARG A 100 4.90 2.49 -1.00
CA ARG A 100 4.44 3.86 -1.12
C ARG A 100 3.09 3.93 -1.81
N LEU A 101 2.15 4.60 -1.15
CA LEU A 101 0.82 4.91 -1.65
C LEU A 101 0.79 6.37 -2.13
N ASP A 102 1.16 6.58 -3.38
CA ASP A 102 1.25 7.93 -3.98
C ASP A 102 -0.06 8.72 -3.71
N PRO A 103 0.01 9.90 -3.05
CA PRO A 103 -1.15 10.73 -2.76
C PRO A 103 -2.06 11.01 -3.97
N LEU A 104 -1.50 11.08 -5.18
CA LEU A 104 -2.24 11.31 -6.43
C LEU A 104 -3.00 10.07 -6.93
N ARG A 105 -2.75 8.90 -6.33
CA ARG A 105 -3.35 7.62 -6.71
C ARG A 105 -4.35 7.10 -5.69
N LEU A 106 -4.51 7.81 -4.57
CA LEU A 106 -5.50 7.52 -3.55
C LEU A 106 -6.90 7.91 -4.06
N ILE A 107 -7.88 7.07 -3.77
CA ILE A 107 -9.27 7.26 -4.16
C ILE A 107 -10.07 7.49 -2.88
N LEU A 108 -10.69 8.65 -2.76
CA LEU A 108 -11.58 9.01 -1.66
C LEU A 108 -13.02 8.68 -2.04
N MET A 109 -13.71 7.91 -1.21
CA MET A 109 -15.08 7.45 -1.49
C MET A 109 -16.00 7.78 -0.32
N ALA A 110 -17.08 8.50 -0.64
CA ALA A 110 -18.16 8.80 0.29
C ALA A 110 -19.26 7.72 0.23
N HIS A 111 -20.01 7.61 1.32
CA HIS A 111 -21.27 6.87 1.39
C HIS A 111 -22.45 7.85 1.49
#